data_AF-A0A4R6G9R1-F1
#
_entry.id   AF-A0A4R6G9R1-F1
#
_cell.length_a   1.000
_cell.length_b   1.000
_cell.length_c   1.000
_cell.angle_alpha   90.00
_cell.angle_beta   90.00
_cell.angle_gamma   90.00
#
_symmetry.space_group_name_H-M   'P 1'
#
loop_
_entity.id
_entity.type
_entity.pdbx_description
1 polymer ?
#
loop_
_entity_poly.entity_id
_entity_poly.type
_entity_poly.pdbx_seq_one_letter_code
_entity_poly.pdbx_strand_id
1 'polypeptide(L)'
;MLARRCLGIIAATGAVAALAGCGSVSASKSGGGVTAETVTLLLADGEGRPASDAARIFADALEDISSGALMVEVEHRAHLGDRADEPGAENEYEGVPYEDVTRMLLDGAGEVAVVPDFTLAEAGAASLLALKAPFAVDSDALMTRVAEQLSDRLLEGIDELGARGLALLPESLRHPVGFSAPFESVPDFAGASLRVVDPYVGRTLEALGATAVQLEGDFGEAVFSGRVQGAESAFAQRASLPVTGIFTSDVTLGAKFNVVVASGPWFATLAPQEREWVERAAERTREEVLAAHRTDPAEGAVYCDEGGWVVHAGSAAQRDLLDRVRPIVDQVTADPVAGPLFEDVLALRDELADAPRVATPCEPELTTTAAAPPDTAGVFPEGTYRAELTVEDFTSAGVDASFAHDHDGIWTLTFRDGRVWDIGCPGSTYAVVGDRVVVTLGRGEAACGSVAGQELFSARWDLEDGVLRFLDVGPGANGPSGKASSEVLWGSQDWVRIR
;
A
#
# COMPACT_ATOMS: atom_id res chain seq x y z
N MET A 1 69.32 -24.01 -31.53
CA MET A 1 68.81 -25.08 -32.42
C MET A 1 67.56 -24.47 -33.10
N LEU A 2 67.34 -24.48 -34.42
CA LEU A 2 67.19 -25.62 -35.35
C LEU A 2 66.07 -26.58 -34.88
N ALA A 3 64.99 -26.87 -35.62
CA ALA A 3 64.39 -26.31 -36.85
C ALA A 3 62.87 -26.71 -36.88
N ARG A 4 62.01 -26.69 -37.93
CA ARG A 4 62.02 -26.50 -39.41
C ARG A 4 60.56 -26.03 -39.81
N ARG A 5 60.29 -25.29 -40.89
CA ARG A 5 59.78 -25.72 -42.24
C ARG A 5 58.57 -26.70 -42.25
N CYS A 6 57.58 -26.64 -43.16
CA CYS A 6 57.36 -25.81 -44.37
C CYS A 6 55.89 -25.90 -44.90
N LEU A 7 55.54 -25.00 -45.85
CA LEU A 7 54.58 -25.05 -46.99
C LEU A 7 53.30 -25.96 -46.96
N GLY A 8 52.18 -25.56 -47.58
CA GLY A 8 51.90 -24.28 -48.26
C GLY A 8 50.78 -24.31 -49.33
N ILE A 9 50.43 -23.10 -49.80
CA ILE A 9 49.75 -22.68 -51.06
C ILE A 9 49.08 -23.77 -51.93
N ILE A 10 47.75 -23.65 -52.09
CA ILE A 10 47.11 -23.70 -53.42
C ILE A 10 46.16 -22.49 -53.52
N ALA A 11 46.22 -21.77 -54.64
CA ALA A 11 45.23 -20.74 -55.01
C ALA A 11 44.53 -21.18 -56.31
N ALA A 12 43.22 -20.96 -56.40
CA ALA A 12 42.42 -21.30 -57.57
C ALA A 12 41.51 -20.12 -57.96
N THR A 13 42.01 -19.27 -58.86
CA THR A 13 41.30 -18.07 -59.31
C THR A 13 40.21 -18.42 -60.33
N GLY A 14 38.94 -18.33 -59.92
CA GLY A 14 37.78 -18.58 -60.79
C GLY A 14 36.99 -17.31 -61.08
N ALA A 15 37.37 -16.56 -62.11
CA ALA A 15 36.64 -15.37 -62.55
C ALA A 15 35.63 -15.73 -63.66
N VAL A 16 34.34 -15.46 -63.42
CA VAL A 16 33.27 -15.48 -64.42
C VAL A 16 32.54 -14.14 -64.34
N ALA A 17 32.27 -13.51 -65.49
CA ALA A 17 31.77 -12.14 -65.56
C ALA A 17 30.38 -12.05 -66.20
N ALA A 18 29.56 -11.18 -65.61
CA ALA A 18 28.38 -10.50 -66.16
C ALA A 18 27.24 -11.35 -66.79
N LEU A 19 26.02 -11.15 -66.28
CA LEU A 19 25.06 -10.22 -66.91
C LEU A 19 23.91 -9.87 -65.93
N ALA A 20 23.13 -8.85 -66.28
CA ALA A 20 22.16 -8.20 -65.38
C ALA A 20 20.78 -8.90 -65.31
N GLY A 21 20.08 -8.73 -64.19
CA GLY A 21 18.69 -9.15 -63.98
C GLY A 21 18.09 -8.51 -62.72
N CYS A 22 16.90 -7.94 -62.83
CA CYS A 22 16.31 -7.06 -61.82
C CYS A 22 15.93 -7.73 -60.49
N GLY A 23 16.03 -6.95 -59.41
CA GLY A 23 15.16 -6.96 -58.22
C GLY A 23 14.61 -8.30 -57.71
N SER A 24 15.27 -8.87 -56.70
CA SER A 24 14.69 -9.90 -55.84
C SER A 24 14.83 -9.48 -54.37
N VAL A 25 13.80 -9.75 -53.57
CA VAL A 25 13.71 -9.36 -52.16
C VAL A 25 14.81 -10.07 -51.36
N SER A 26 15.61 -9.30 -50.62
CA SER A 26 16.53 -9.84 -49.62
C SER A 26 15.75 -10.39 -48.44
N ALA A 27 15.35 -11.66 -48.52
CA ALA A 27 14.73 -12.39 -47.41
C ALA A 27 15.77 -12.63 -46.30
N SER A 28 15.90 -11.68 -45.36
CA SER A 28 16.73 -11.83 -44.17
C SER A 28 16.18 -12.94 -43.29
N LYS A 29 16.89 -14.07 -43.20
CA LYS A 29 16.62 -15.14 -42.22
C LYS A 29 17.34 -14.89 -40.90
N SER A 30 17.09 -13.71 -40.36
CA SER A 30 17.39 -13.25 -39.02
C SER A 30 16.22 -12.36 -38.64
N GLY A 31 15.53 -12.68 -37.54
CA GLY A 31 14.39 -11.87 -37.11
C GLY A 31 14.83 -10.44 -36.85
N GLY A 32 14.12 -9.47 -37.43
CA GLY A 32 14.11 -8.11 -36.90
C GLY A 32 13.28 -8.13 -35.63
N GLY A 33 13.84 -8.68 -34.55
CA GLY A 33 13.27 -8.51 -33.23
C GLY A 33 13.33 -7.02 -32.89
N VAL A 34 12.25 -6.50 -32.31
CA VAL A 34 12.33 -5.23 -31.59
C VAL A 34 13.32 -5.45 -30.45
N THR A 35 14.31 -4.57 -30.32
CA THR A 35 15.08 -4.50 -29.07
C THR A 35 14.15 -3.84 -28.06
N ALA A 36 13.72 -4.59 -27.05
CA ALA A 36 12.92 -4.01 -25.97
C ALA A 36 13.68 -2.87 -25.29
N GLU A 37 12.98 -1.78 -25.02
CA GLU A 37 13.43 -0.72 -24.13
C GLU A 37 12.90 -1.03 -22.72
N THR A 38 13.78 -1.09 -21.73
CA THR A 38 13.40 -1.13 -20.32
C THR A 38 12.96 0.27 -19.89
N VAL A 39 11.83 0.35 -19.20
CA VAL A 39 11.23 1.54 -18.62
C VAL A 39 11.23 1.35 -17.10
N THR A 40 12.01 2.12 -16.36
CA THR A 40 12.01 2.04 -14.90
C THR A 40 10.78 2.76 -14.34
N LEU A 41 9.98 2.04 -13.54
CA LEU A 41 8.83 2.58 -12.82
C LEU A 41 9.14 2.67 -11.33
N LEU A 42 9.26 3.89 -10.82
CA LEU A 42 9.59 4.16 -9.42
C LEU A 42 8.36 4.10 -8.50
N LEU A 43 8.48 3.41 -7.36
CA LEU A 43 7.49 3.39 -6.28
C LEU A 43 8.11 3.77 -4.94
N ALA A 44 7.34 4.42 -4.08
CA ALA A 44 7.71 4.58 -2.67
C ALA A 44 7.22 3.41 -1.81
N ASP A 45 6.10 2.80 -2.20
CA ASP A 45 5.50 1.64 -1.54
C ASP A 45 6.24 0.32 -1.85
N GLY A 46 6.04 -0.68 -0.99
CA GLY A 46 6.32 -2.09 -1.28
C GLY A 46 5.18 -2.77 -2.06
N GLU A 47 5.28 -4.09 -2.24
CA GLU A 47 4.21 -4.89 -2.85
C GLU A 47 2.91 -4.90 -2.02
N GLY A 48 1.79 -5.30 -2.62
CA GLY A 48 0.47 -5.37 -1.94
C GLY A 48 -0.16 -4.03 -1.52
N ARG A 49 0.47 -2.89 -1.84
CA ARG A 49 -0.06 -1.53 -1.59
C ARG A 49 -0.80 -0.98 -2.82
N PRO A 50 -1.79 -0.08 -2.68
CA PRO A 50 -2.60 0.39 -3.83
C PRO A 50 -1.81 1.05 -4.97
N ALA A 51 -0.72 1.79 -4.68
CA ALA A 51 0.14 2.34 -5.73
C ALA A 51 0.97 1.27 -6.44
N SER A 52 1.36 0.20 -5.73
CA SER A 52 2.02 -0.98 -6.29
C SER A 52 1.10 -1.76 -7.23
N ASP A 53 -0.16 -1.98 -6.84
CA ASP A 53 -1.13 -2.62 -7.74
C ASP A 53 -1.37 -1.80 -9.01
N ALA A 54 -1.53 -0.48 -8.88
CA ALA A 54 -1.63 0.41 -10.03
C ALA A 54 -0.38 0.37 -10.93
N ALA A 55 0.82 0.33 -10.35
CA ALA A 55 2.07 0.22 -11.11
C ALA A 55 2.20 -1.12 -11.85
N ARG A 56 1.83 -2.23 -11.21
CA ARG A 56 1.80 -3.56 -11.84
C ARG A 56 0.78 -3.60 -12.98
N ILE A 57 -0.43 -3.08 -12.79
CA ILE A 57 -1.44 -2.99 -13.85
C ILE A 57 -0.93 -2.13 -15.01
N PHE A 58 -0.23 -1.02 -14.76
CA PHE A 58 0.39 -0.21 -15.80
C PHE A 58 1.51 -0.96 -16.54
N ALA A 59 2.35 -1.71 -15.83
CA ALA A 59 3.39 -2.56 -16.40
C ALA A 59 2.78 -3.63 -17.33
N ASP A 60 1.87 -4.46 -16.79
CA ASP A 60 1.11 -5.48 -17.52
C ASP A 60 0.46 -4.89 -18.79
N ALA A 61 -0.18 -3.73 -18.66
CA ALA A 61 -0.83 -3.03 -19.76
C ALA A 61 0.14 -2.50 -20.83
N LEU A 62 1.29 -1.95 -20.43
CA LEU A 62 2.27 -1.39 -21.37
C LEU A 62 3.02 -2.49 -22.14
N GLU A 63 3.35 -3.61 -21.49
CA GLU A 63 3.95 -4.76 -22.16
C GLU A 63 2.98 -5.40 -23.16
N ASP A 64 1.71 -5.60 -22.79
CA ASP A 64 0.63 -6.07 -23.69
C ASP A 64 0.48 -5.15 -24.91
N ILE A 65 0.29 -3.84 -24.67
CA ILE A 65 -0.06 -2.86 -25.71
C ILE A 65 1.11 -2.59 -26.66
N SER A 66 2.34 -2.58 -26.14
CA SER A 66 3.56 -2.46 -26.95
C SER A 66 4.00 -3.79 -27.59
N SER A 67 3.40 -4.92 -27.18
CA SER A 67 3.82 -6.28 -27.54
C SER A 67 5.27 -6.58 -27.15
N GLY A 68 5.68 -6.15 -25.97
CA GLY A 68 7.05 -6.29 -25.44
C GLY A 68 8.10 -5.41 -26.13
N ALA A 69 7.68 -4.29 -26.73
CA ALA A 69 8.60 -3.28 -27.25
C ALA A 69 9.07 -2.32 -26.15
N LEU A 70 8.19 -2.04 -25.18
CA LEU A 70 8.48 -1.39 -23.91
C LEU A 70 8.25 -2.45 -22.83
N MET A 71 9.27 -2.72 -22.01
CA MET A 71 9.20 -3.61 -20.85
C MET A 71 9.37 -2.79 -19.57
N VAL A 72 8.69 -3.15 -18.48
CA VAL A 72 8.65 -2.31 -17.26
C VAL A 72 9.33 -3.02 -16.10
N GLU A 73 10.39 -2.40 -15.56
CA GLU A 73 11.04 -2.83 -14.32
C GLU A 73 10.54 -1.93 -13.18
N VAL A 74 9.82 -2.52 -12.22
CA VAL A 74 9.21 -1.79 -11.08
C VAL A 74 10.18 -1.76 -9.91
N GLU A 75 10.66 -0.56 -9.55
CA GLU A 75 11.49 -0.33 -8.38
C GLU A 75 10.61 -0.02 -7.16
N HIS A 76 10.26 -1.08 -6.42
CA HIS A 76 9.60 -0.96 -5.10
C HIS A 76 10.53 -0.27 -4.09
N ARG A 77 9.94 0.57 -3.24
CA ARG A 77 10.67 1.32 -2.19
C ARG A 77 11.92 2.06 -2.74
N ALA A 78 11.86 2.63 -3.94
CA ALA A 78 13.00 3.16 -4.70
C ALA A 78 13.86 4.20 -3.96
N HIS A 79 13.25 4.99 -3.06
CA HIS A 79 13.95 5.89 -2.13
C HIS A 79 14.98 5.17 -1.23
N LEU A 80 14.81 3.86 -1.06
CA LEU A 80 15.70 2.87 -0.43
C LEU A 80 17.11 2.80 -1.07
N GLY A 81 17.15 2.90 -2.41
CA GLY A 81 18.29 2.48 -3.23
C GLY A 81 18.70 1.03 -2.93
N ASP A 82 20.02 0.78 -2.83
CA ASP A 82 20.64 -0.50 -2.47
C ASP A 82 20.10 -1.15 -1.16
N ARG A 83 19.29 -0.43 -0.36
CA ARG A 83 18.72 -0.90 0.92
C ARG A 83 17.28 -1.41 0.83
N ALA A 84 16.64 -1.37 -0.34
CA ALA A 84 15.26 -1.85 -0.49
C ALA A 84 15.08 -3.33 -0.08
N ASP A 85 16.12 -4.15 -0.28
CA ASP A 85 16.21 -5.57 0.09
C ASP A 85 16.72 -5.82 1.54
N GLU A 86 17.03 -4.78 2.34
CA GLU A 86 17.58 -4.98 3.69
C GLU A 86 16.48 -5.47 4.67
N PRO A 87 16.67 -6.59 5.39
CA PRO A 87 15.65 -7.11 6.30
C PRO A 87 15.25 -6.11 7.38
N GLY A 88 13.99 -5.67 7.32
CA GLY A 88 13.43 -4.64 8.20
C GLY A 88 13.36 -3.22 7.63
N ALA A 89 13.79 -2.99 6.37
CA ALA A 89 13.58 -1.72 5.66
C ALA A 89 12.10 -1.28 5.65
N GLU A 90 11.21 -2.27 5.63
CA GLU A 90 9.74 -2.16 5.70
C GLU A 90 9.26 -1.49 7.00
N ASN A 91 9.98 -1.70 8.10
CA ASN A 91 9.69 -1.15 9.43
C ASN A 91 10.48 0.16 9.72
N GLU A 92 11.44 0.53 8.86
CA GLU A 92 12.26 1.74 9.07
C GLU A 92 11.47 3.02 8.71
N TYR A 93 10.55 2.93 7.74
CA TYR A 93 9.81 4.06 7.18
C TYR A 93 8.29 3.81 7.04
N GLU A 94 7.57 3.65 8.17
CA GLU A 94 6.09 3.75 8.17
C GLU A 94 5.59 5.17 7.80
N GLY A 95 6.45 6.17 7.83
CA GLY A 95 6.30 7.44 7.12
C GLY A 95 6.95 7.35 5.73
N VAL A 96 6.31 6.65 4.79
CA VAL A 96 6.80 6.48 3.41
C VAL A 96 7.04 7.85 2.75
N PRO A 97 8.28 8.19 2.33
CA PRO A 97 8.61 9.51 1.77
C PRO A 97 8.25 9.57 0.28
N TYR A 98 6.95 9.66 -0.01
CA TYR A 98 6.43 9.72 -1.38
C TYR A 98 6.99 10.92 -2.19
N GLU A 99 7.40 11.99 -1.50
CA GLU A 99 8.06 13.16 -2.08
C GLU A 99 9.50 12.88 -2.53
N ASP A 100 10.18 11.87 -1.97
CA ASP A 100 11.50 11.44 -2.47
C ASP A 100 11.37 10.81 -3.86
N VAL A 101 10.39 9.90 -4.04
CA VAL A 101 10.16 9.24 -5.33
C VAL A 101 9.62 10.21 -6.40
N THR A 102 8.78 11.16 -5.99
CA THR A 102 8.35 12.26 -6.87
C THR A 102 9.54 13.09 -7.33
N ARG A 103 10.49 13.40 -6.44
CA ARG A 103 11.72 14.11 -6.78
C ARG A 103 12.63 13.28 -7.68
N MET A 104 12.78 11.99 -7.42
CA MET A 104 13.57 11.06 -8.25
C MET A 104 13.06 11.05 -9.70
N LEU A 105 11.74 11.04 -9.92
CA LEU A 105 11.17 11.14 -11.26
C LEU A 105 11.51 12.49 -11.93
N LEU A 106 11.37 13.60 -11.20
CA LEU A 106 11.63 14.96 -11.72
C LEU A 106 13.12 15.22 -12.01
N ASP A 107 14.03 14.62 -11.21
CA ASP A 107 15.48 14.64 -11.44
C ASP A 107 15.92 13.64 -12.55
N GLY A 108 15.00 12.79 -13.05
CA GLY A 108 15.25 11.86 -14.15
C GLY A 108 15.95 10.56 -13.75
N ALA A 109 15.69 10.04 -12.55
CA ALA A 109 16.20 8.75 -12.07
C ALA A 109 15.41 7.53 -12.58
N GLY A 110 14.25 7.76 -13.22
CA GLY A 110 13.45 6.73 -13.88
C GLY A 110 12.47 7.37 -14.88
N GLU A 111 11.85 6.54 -15.72
CA GLU A 111 10.99 6.97 -16.81
C GLU A 111 9.54 7.21 -16.38
N VAL A 112 9.04 6.44 -15.40
CA VAL A 112 7.67 6.51 -14.88
C VAL A 112 7.69 6.43 -13.35
N ALA A 113 6.66 6.96 -12.68
CA ALA A 113 6.36 6.64 -11.29
C ALA A 113 4.85 6.55 -11.07
N VAL A 114 4.43 5.87 -10.00
CA VAL A 114 3.07 5.99 -9.45
C VAL A 114 3.18 6.62 -8.06
N VAL A 115 2.67 7.85 -7.92
CA VAL A 115 2.83 8.67 -6.71
C VAL A 115 1.49 9.27 -6.24
N PRO A 116 1.28 9.49 -4.94
CA PRO A 116 0.08 10.16 -4.43
C PRO A 116 -0.04 11.61 -4.91
N ASP A 117 -1.25 12.04 -5.23
CA ASP A 117 -1.57 13.36 -5.77
C ASP A 117 -1.11 14.55 -4.90
N PHE A 118 -1.05 14.38 -3.57
CA PHE A 118 -0.53 15.41 -2.66
C PHE A 118 0.95 15.76 -2.90
N THR A 119 1.77 14.81 -3.33
CA THR A 119 3.21 15.05 -3.57
C THR A 119 3.45 16.00 -4.74
N LEU A 120 2.67 15.84 -5.81
CA LEU A 120 2.68 16.68 -6.99
C LEU A 120 2.10 18.07 -6.68
N ALA A 121 1.07 18.12 -5.84
CA ALA A 121 0.51 19.38 -5.34
C ALA A 121 1.51 20.18 -4.49
N GLU A 122 2.36 19.52 -3.68
CA GLU A 122 3.45 20.17 -2.94
C GLU A 122 4.67 20.50 -3.80
N ALA A 123 4.97 19.70 -4.83
CA ALA A 123 5.97 20.01 -5.84
C ALA A 123 5.61 21.23 -6.71
N GLY A 124 4.31 21.55 -6.83
CA GLY A 124 3.83 22.80 -7.42
C GLY A 124 2.65 22.67 -8.39
N ALA A 125 2.12 21.47 -8.66
CA ALA A 125 0.98 21.25 -9.56
C ALA A 125 -0.34 21.77 -8.94
N ALA A 126 -0.54 23.08 -9.00
CA ALA A 126 -1.62 23.79 -8.31
C ALA A 126 -3.03 23.29 -8.67
N SER A 127 -3.24 22.73 -9.86
CA SER A 127 -4.49 22.09 -10.28
C SER A 127 -4.97 21.00 -9.32
N LEU A 128 -4.06 20.25 -8.70
CA LEU A 128 -4.39 19.17 -7.77
C LEU A 128 -4.87 19.68 -6.40
N LEU A 129 -4.65 20.95 -6.05
CA LEU A 129 -5.17 21.55 -4.81
C LEU A 129 -6.71 21.53 -4.76
N ALA A 130 -7.38 21.42 -5.91
CA ALA A 130 -8.84 21.25 -6.01
C ALA A 130 -9.35 19.98 -5.30
N LEU A 131 -8.51 18.95 -5.18
CA LEU A 131 -8.81 17.69 -4.48
C LEU A 131 -8.50 17.77 -2.97
N LYS A 132 -7.78 18.82 -2.53
CA LYS A 132 -7.27 19.00 -1.16
C LYS A 132 -8.08 19.99 -0.32
N ALA A 133 -9.26 20.38 -0.80
CA ALA A 133 -10.28 21.02 0.03
C ALA A 133 -10.91 19.98 0.99
N PRO A 134 -10.85 20.19 2.32
CA PRO A 134 -11.37 19.20 3.27
C PRO A 134 -12.88 19.00 3.16
N PHE A 135 -13.37 17.79 3.42
CA PHE A 135 -14.80 17.40 3.30
C PHE A 135 -15.42 17.60 1.90
N ALA A 136 -14.61 17.83 0.85
CA ALA A 136 -15.12 18.09 -0.50
C ALA A 136 -15.31 16.83 -1.34
N VAL A 137 -14.29 15.98 -1.40
CA VAL A 137 -14.37 14.66 -2.05
C VAL A 137 -14.71 13.65 -0.95
N ASP A 138 -15.96 13.22 -0.94
CA ASP A 138 -16.63 12.57 0.20
C ASP A 138 -17.39 11.29 -0.18
N SER A 139 -17.17 10.74 -1.38
CA SER A 139 -17.78 9.48 -1.83
C SER A 139 -16.98 8.82 -2.95
N ASP A 140 -16.98 7.49 -2.99
CA ASP A 140 -16.31 6.71 -4.04
C ASP A 140 -16.82 7.10 -5.44
N ALA A 141 -18.14 7.27 -5.57
CA ALA A 141 -18.80 7.68 -6.80
C ALA A 141 -18.30 9.05 -7.30
N LEU A 142 -17.94 9.96 -6.39
CA LEU A 142 -17.32 11.23 -6.75
C LEU A 142 -15.85 11.05 -7.15
N MET A 143 -15.08 10.23 -6.45
CA MET A 143 -13.70 9.91 -6.86
C MET A 143 -13.66 9.32 -8.28
N THR A 144 -14.55 8.37 -8.58
CA THR A 144 -14.76 7.82 -9.93
C THR A 144 -15.06 8.93 -10.94
N ARG A 145 -16.10 9.74 -10.71
CA ARG A 145 -16.51 10.80 -11.65
C ARG A 145 -15.44 11.89 -11.85
N VAL A 146 -14.65 12.19 -10.82
CA VAL A 146 -13.49 13.10 -10.91
C VAL A 146 -12.39 12.50 -11.79
N ALA A 147 -12.04 11.23 -11.57
CA ALA A 147 -11.05 10.50 -12.38
C ALA A 147 -11.51 10.30 -13.83
N GLU A 148 -12.80 10.10 -14.09
CA GLU A 148 -13.37 9.99 -15.43
C GLU A 148 -13.45 11.32 -16.20
N GLN A 149 -13.73 12.45 -15.52
CA GLN A 149 -14.18 13.68 -16.21
C GLN A 149 -13.29 14.91 -15.98
N LEU A 150 -12.43 14.90 -14.95
CA LEU A 150 -11.55 16.02 -14.63
C LEU A 150 -10.05 15.68 -14.72
N SER A 151 -9.67 14.40 -14.87
CA SER A 151 -8.27 13.92 -14.92
C SER A 151 -7.37 14.82 -15.78
N ASP A 152 -7.64 14.98 -17.07
CA ASP A 152 -6.81 15.77 -18.00
C ASP A 152 -6.48 17.18 -17.47
N ARG A 153 -7.46 17.86 -16.86
CA ARG A 153 -7.31 19.24 -16.35
C ARG A 153 -6.70 19.29 -14.95
N LEU A 154 -6.90 18.25 -14.14
CA LEU A 154 -6.26 18.11 -12.83
C LEU A 154 -4.76 17.79 -13.00
N LEU A 155 -4.40 17.05 -14.04
CA LEU A 155 -3.04 16.64 -14.36
C LEU A 155 -2.26 17.68 -15.20
N GLU A 156 -2.92 18.62 -15.87
CA GLU A 156 -2.28 19.64 -16.72
C GLU A 156 -1.17 20.43 -15.99
N GLY A 157 -1.34 20.72 -14.70
CA GLY A 157 -0.33 21.41 -13.88
C GLY A 157 0.97 20.62 -13.62
N ILE A 158 1.03 19.34 -13.97
CA ILE A 158 2.24 18.50 -13.84
C ILE A 158 3.23 18.80 -15.00
N ASP A 159 2.74 19.24 -16.16
CA ASP A 159 3.58 19.60 -17.30
C ASP A 159 4.52 20.78 -16.95
N GLU A 160 4.12 21.68 -16.04
CA GLU A 160 4.97 22.79 -15.57
C GLU A 160 6.14 22.31 -14.67
N LEU A 161 6.05 21.12 -14.08
CA LEU A 161 7.12 20.51 -13.29
C LEU A 161 8.20 19.86 -14.17
N GLY A 162 7.97 19.71 -15.48
CA GLY A 162 8.85 18.96 -16.38
C GLY A 162 8.55 17.46 -16.43
N ALA A 163 7.43 17.03 -15.86
CA ALA A 163 6.89 15.68 -15.97
C ALA A 163 5.64 15.67 -16.88
N ARG A 164 4.92 14.54 -16.95
CA ARG A 164 3.65 14.40 -17.66
C ARG A 164 2.71 13.52 -16.84
N GLY A 165 1.58 14.05 -16.39
CA GLY A 165 0.51 13.24 -15.82
C GLY A 165 -0.17 12.39 -16.90
N LEU A 166 -0.36 11.09 -16.64
CA LEU A 166 -0.95 10.14 -17.60
C LEU A 166 -2.32 9.62 -17.16
N ALA A 167 -2.52 9.33 -15.87
CA ALA A 167 -3.83 8.94 -15.33
C ALA A 167 -3.97 9.32 -13.84
N LEU A 168 -5.14 9.83 -13.48
CA LEU A 168 -5.58 10.02 -12.10
C LEU A 168 -6.35 8.78 -11.63
N LEU A 169 -5.91 8.17 -10.54
CA LEU A 169 -6.40 6.89 -10.03
C LEU A 169 -6.99 7.07 -8.63
N PRO A 170 -8.29 6.83 -8.40
CA PRO A 170 -8.85 6.75 -7.06
C PRO A 170 -8.13 5.71 -6.20
N GLU A 171 -7.78 6.04 -4.96
CA GLU A 171 -7.35 5.06 -3.96
C GLU A 171 -8.38 4.94 -2.83
N SER A 172 -8.54 6.00 -2.03
CA SER A 172 -9.40 5.94 -0.84
C SER A 172 -9.82 7.30 -0.32
N LEU A 173 -10.99 7.33 0.33
CA LEU A 173 -11.38 8.40 1.25
C LEU A 173 -10.69 8.18 2.60
N ARG A 174 -10.41 9.28 3.31
CA ARG A 174 -9.59 9.27 4.53
C ARG A 174 -10.40 9.77 5.72
N HIS A 175 -10.61 8.89 6.70
CA HIS A 175 -11.40 9.12 7.90
C HIS A 175 -10.52 9.34 9.14
N PRO A 176 -11.02 10.04 10.18
CA PRO A 176 -10.44 9.98 11.51
C PRO A 176 -10.56 8.56 12.08
N VAL A 177 -9.45 8.06 12.62
CA VAL A 177 -9.37 6.79 13.34
C VAL A 177 -8.85 7.05 14.74
N GLY A 178 -9.57 6.62 15.77
CA GLY A 178 -9.15 6.72 17.17
C GLY A 178 -8.72 5.39 17.76
N PHE A 179 -7.66 5.37 18.58
CA PHE A 179 -7.12 4.13 19.18
C PHE A 179 -7.58 3.87 20.63
N SER A 180 -8.49 4.70 21.16
CA SER A 180 -9.04 4.55 22.53
C SER A 180 -10.37 5.28 22.74
N ALA A 181 -10.63 6.34 21.97
CA ALA A 181 -11.92 7.02 21.83
C ALA A 181 -12.01 7.53 20.38
N PRO A 182 -13.22 7.67 19.81
CA PRO A 182 -13.38 8.20 18.45
C PRO A 182 -13.12 9.71 18.37
N PHE A 183 -13.00 10.22 17.14
CA PHE A 183 -12.85 11.65 16.84
C PHE A 183 -14.13 12.19 16.19
N GLU A 184 -15.17 12.40 17.00
CA GLU A 184 -16.52 12.77 16.53
C GLU A 184 -16.73 14.29 16.45
N SER A 185 -15.97 15.10 17.19
CA SER A 185 -16.23 16.52 17.37
C SER A 185 -14.96 17.36 17.57
N VAL A 186 -15.04 18.68 17.36
CA VAL A 186 -13.89 19.61 17.52
C VAL A 186 -13.17 19.45 18.88
N PRO A 187 -13.85 19.26 20.03
CA PRO A 187 -13.19 18.93 21.30
C PRO A 187 -12.30 17.68 21.29
N ASP A 188 -12.61 16.65 20.52
CA ASP A 188 -11.90 15.37 20.56
C ASP A 188 -10.51 15.47 19.89
N PHE A 189 -10.42 16.28 18.82
CA PHE A 189 -9.16 16.64 18.18
C PHE A 189 -8.27 17.53 19.06
N ALA A 190 -8.82 18.24 20.06
CA ALA A 190 -8.14 19.36 20.71
C ALA A 190 -6.93 18.93 21.57
N GLY A 191 -5.73 19.08 21.03
CA GLY A 191 -4.47 18.69 21.65
C GLY A 191 -4.12 17.19 21.50
N ALA A 192 -4.90 16.43 20.73
CA ALA A 192 -4.54 15.07 20.34
C ALA A 192 -3.43 15.07 19.27
N SER A 193 -2.64 14.02 19.22
CA SER A 193 -1.64 13.75 18.17
C SER A 193 -2.13 12.62 17.26
N LEU A 194 -2.23 12.86 15.96
CA LEU A 194 -2.69 11.88 14.97
C LEU A 194 -1.64 11.62 13.91
N ARG A 195 -1.42 10.34 13.56
CA ARG A 195 -0.56 9.95 12.43
C ARG A 195 -1.20 10.37 11.11
N VAL A 196 -0.43 11.03 10.24
CA VAL A 196 -0.86 11.37 8.88
C VAL A 196 0.16 10.93 7.82
N VAL A 197 -0.36 10.60 6.64
CA VAL A 197 0.39 10.46 5.39
C VAL A 197 0.22 11.74 4.56
N ASP A 198 -1.02 12.11 4.22
CA ASP A 198 -1.33 13.30 3.41
C ASP A 198 -1.16 14.59 4.25
N PRO A 199 -0.26 15.51 3.88
CA PRO A 199 0.01 16.74 4.66
C PRO A 199 -1.11 17.80 4.54
N TYR A 200 -2.01 17.72 3.56
CA TYR A 200 -3.22 18.55 3.51
C TYR A 200 -4.28 18.05 4.48
N VAL A 201 -4.38 16.72 4.66
CA VAL A 201 -5.12 16.15 5.80
C VAL A 201 -4.46 16.55 7.12
N GLY A 202 -3.13 16.58 7.19
CA GLY A 202 -2.39 17.17 8.32
C GLY A 202 -2.85 18.59 8.68
N ARG A 203 -2.82 19.51 7.72
CA ARG A 203 -3.32 20.91 7.88
C ARG A 203 -4.79 20.97 8.32
N THR A 204 -5.61 20.00 7.92
CA THR A 204 -7.01 19.86 8.33
C THR A 204 -7.12 19.52 9.82
N LEU A 205 -6.34 18.54 10.29
CA LEU A 205 -6.30 18.16 11.71
C LEU A 205 -5.72 19.27 12.59
N GLU A 206 -4.69 19.98 12.13
CA GLU A 206 -4.17 21.19 12.79
C GLU A 206 -5.23 22.29 12.92
N ALA A 207 -5.99 22.54 11.84
CA ALA A 207 -7.09 23.49 11.87
C ALA A 207 -8.17 23.10 12.88
N LEU A 208 -8.53 21.82 12.98
CA LEU A 208 -9.44 21.30 14.01
C LEU A 208 -8.89 21.46 15.44
N GLY A 209 -7.57 21.36 15.62
CA GLY A 209 -6.87 21.63 16.87
C GLY A 209 -5.99 20.47 17.38
N ALA A 210 -5.76 19.46 16.54
CA ALA A 210 -4.82 18.39 16.79
C ALA A 210 -3.38 18.79 16.39
N THR A 211 -2.42 17.92 16.68
CA THR A 211 -1.09 17.91 16.09
C THR A 211 -1.06 16.80 15.03
N ALA A 212 -0.79 17.16 13.78
CA ALA A 212 -0.51 16.18 12.73
C ALA A 212 0.92 15.64 12.89
N VAL A 213 1.10 14.33 12.73
CA VAL A 213 2.39 13.66 12.90
C VAL A 213 2.67 12.75 11.71
N GLN A 214 3.61 13.13 10.85
CA GLN A 214 4.32 12.16 10.03
C GLN A 214 5.30 11.42 10.95
N LEU A 215 5.29 10.09 10.95
CA LEU A 215 6.04 9.28 11.91
C LEU A 215 7.39 8.81 11.33
N GLU A 216 8.45 9.14 12.04
CA GLU A 216 9.74 8.46 11.96
C GLU A 216 9.73 7.27 12.93
N GLY A 217 9.92 6.04 12.42
CA GLY A 217 9.91 4.80 13.19
C GLY A 217 8.54 4.31 13.67
N ASP A 218 8.58 3.21 14.45
CA ASP A 218 7.44 2.35 14.84
C ASP A 218 6.17 3.10 15.32
N PHE A 219 5.09 2.90 14.58
CA PHE A 219 3.74 3.42 14.81
C PHE A 219 3.00 2.67 15.91
N GLY A 220 3.27 1.38 16.10
CA GLY A 220 2.81 0.60 17.24
C GLY A 220 3.32 1.16 18.56
N GLU A 221 4.62 1.44 18.68
CA GLU A 221 5.22 2.13 19.81
C GLU A 221 4.58 3.51 19.99
N ALA A 222 4.36 4.26 18.89
CA ALA A 222 3.71 5.57 18.96
C ALA A 222 2.32 5.51 19.60
N VAL A 223 1.52 4.49 19.27
CA VAL A 223 0.19 4.29 19.84
C VAL A 223 0.27 3.77 21.29
N PHE A 224 1.07 2.73 21.54
CA PHE A 224 1.14 2.09 22.86
C PHE A 224 1.87 2.91 23.94
N SER A 225 2.78 3.80 23.56
CA SER A 225 3.35 4.82 24.46
C SER A 225 2.39 5.98 24.76
N GLY A 226 1.27 6.07 24.02
CA GLY A 226 0.35 7.21 24.06
C GLY A 226 0.92 8.48 23.41
N ARG A 227 1.98 8.36 22.60
CA ARG A 227 2.59 9.45 21.80
C ARG A 227 1.67 9.90 20.66
N VAL A 228 0.87 8.98 20.12
CA VAL A 228 -0.17 9.17 19.10
C VAL A 228 -1.47 8.53 19.62
N GLN A 229 -2.62 9.21 19.45
CA GLN A 229 -3.93 8.73 19.94
C GLN A 229 -4.92 8.39 18.80
N GLY A 230 -4.55 8.70 17.56
CA GLY A 230 -5.33 8.38 16.37
C GLY A 230 -4.51 8.46 15.08
N ALA A 231 -5.19 8.31 13.96
CA ALA A 231 -4.61 8.48 12.63
C ALA A 231 -5.68 8.99 11.65
N GLU A 232 -5.24 9.36 10.45
CA GLU A 232 -6.11 9.29 9.27
C GLU A 232 -5.86 7.97 8.51
N SER A 233 -6.92 7.29 8.10
CA SER A 233 -6.84 6.06 7.27
C SER A 233 -8.14 5.77 6.54
N ALA A 234 -8.13 4.74 5.70
CA ALA A 234 -9.28 4.22 4.95
C ALA A 234 -9.68 2.82 5.44
N PHE A 235 -10.93 2.40 5.21
CA PHE A 235 -11.34 1.03 5.55
C PHE A 235 -10.58 -0.03 4.74
N ALA A 236 -10.27 0.25 3.47
CA ALA A 236 -9.39 -0.56 2.63
C ALA A 236 -7.90 -0.56 3.07
N GLN A 237 -7.53 0.24 4.07
CA GLN A 237 -6.18 0.29 4.66
C GLN A 237 -6.20 0.02 6.17
N ARG A 238 -7.26 -0.64 6.67
CA ARG A 238 -7.39 -1.06 8.08
C ARG A 238 -6.25 -1.95 8.57
N ALA A 239 -5.66 -2.75 7.68
CA ALA A 239 -4.51 -3.61 7.99
C ALA A 239 -3.20 -2.84 8.22
N SER A 240 -3.11 -1.57 7.79
CA SER A 240 -1.96 -0.69 8.07
C SER A 240 -2.11 0.10 9.38
N LEU A 241 -2.94 -0.37 10.31
CA LEU A 241 -3.12 0.21 11.64
C LEU A 241 -2.53 -0.75 12.68
N PRO A 242 -1.74 -0.27 13.66
CA PRO A 242 -1.05 -1.13 14.63
C PRO A 242 -2.00 -1.79 15.65
N VAL A 243 -3.26 -1.35 15.72
CA VAL A 243 -4.35 -1.88 16.55
C VAL A 243 -5.70 -1.64 15.85
N THR A 244 -6.74 -2.37 16.25
CA THR A 244 -8.13 -2.12 15.83
C THR A 244 -8.53 -0.67 16.15
N GLY A 245 -8.89 0.12 15.13
CA GLY A 245 -9.24 1.54 15.26
C GLY A 245 -10.75 1.81 15.30
N ILE A 246 -11.13 2.96 15.87
CA ILE A 246 -12.51 3.45 15.88
C ILE A 246 -12.66 4.48 14.75
N PHE A 247 -13.35 4.11 13.66
CA PHE A 247 -13.52 4.96 12.48
C PHE A 247 -14.74 5.89 12.60
N THR A 248 -14.54 7.19 12.42
CA THR A 248 -15.65 8.16 12.29
C THR A 248 -16.06 8.30 10.82
N SER A 249 -16.89 7.39 10.33
CA SER A 249 -17.11 7.20 8.88
C SER A 249 -17.92 8.28 8.17
N ASP A 250 -18.62 9.15 8.90
CA ASP A 250 -19.31 10.31 8.31
C ASP A 250 -18.45 11.57 8.29
N VAL A 251 -17.17 11.46 8.68
CA VAL A 251 -16.15 12.51 8.59
C VAL A 251 -15.11 12.06 7.57
N THR A 252 -15.16 12.62 6.37
CA THR A 252 -14.11 12.45 5.36
C THR A 252 -13.20 13.67 5.38
N LEU A 253 -11.97 13.48 5.88
CA LEU A 253 -10.96 14.53 5.99
C LEU A 253 -10.45 14.96 4.60
N GLY A 254 -10.34 14.02 3.68
CA GLY A 254 -9.98 14.22 2.28
C GLY A 254 -10.00 12.91 1.50
N ALA A 255 -9.62 12.98 0.22
CA ALA A 255 -9.44 11.82 -0.64
C ALA A 255 -7.98 11.73 -1.12
N LYS A 256 -7.44 10.51 -1.17
CA LYS A 256 -6.15 10.21 -1.79
C LYS A 256 -6.39 9.63 -3.18
N PHE A 257 -5.70 10.20 -4.16
CA PHE A 257 -5.57 9.64 -5.50
C PHE A 257 -4.11 9.30 -5.72
N ASN A 258 -3.82 8.23 -6.47
CA ASN A 258 -2.51 8.02 -7.05
C ASN A 258 -2.49 8.58 -8.48
N VAL A 259 -1.32 8.93 -8.97
CA VAL A 259 -1.13 9.46 -10.31
C VAL A 259 -0.05 8.66 -11.01
N VAL A 260 -0.35 8.14 -12.20
CA VAL A 260 0.68 7.62 -13.12
C VAL A 260 1.34 8.83 -13.78
N VAL A 261 2.64 9.00 -13.58
CA VAL A 261 3.40 10.16 -14.08
C VAL A 261 4.61 9.67 -14.89
N ALA A 262 4.82 10.22 -16.07
CA ALA A 262 6.03 10.02 -16.86
C ALA A 262 7.03 11.18 -16.72
N SER A 263 8.31 10.86 -16.80
CA SER A 263 9.39 11.82 -16.96
C SER A 263 9.26 12.53 -18.31
N GLY A 264 9.10 13.86 -18.30
CA GLY A 264 8.90 14.67 -19.50
C GLY A 264 10.05 14.56 -20.52
N PRO A 265 11.33 14.55 -20.10
CA PRO A 265 12.46 14.27 -20.98
C PRO A 265 12.36 12.93 -21.73
N TRP A 266 11.98 11.84 -21.06
CA TRP A 266 11.80 10.53 -21.70
C TRP A 266 10.58 10.52 -22.62
N PHE A 267 9.42 10.97 -22.13
CA PHE A 267 8.18 11.02 -22.91
C PHE A 267 8.30 11.88 -24.18
N ALA A 268 9.18 12.88 -24.18
CA ALA A 268 9.55 13.66 -25.36
C ALA A 268 10.43 12.91 -26.38
N THR A 269 11.25 11.94 -25.96
CA THR A 269 12.08 11.13 -26.88
C THR A 269 11.29 10.05 -27.62
N LEU A 270 10.20 9.55 -27.04
CA LEU A 270 9.35 8.51 -27.64
C LEU A 270 8.85 8.88 -29.06
N ALA A 271 8.64 7.86 -29.89
CA ALA A 271 7.89 7.99 -31.14
C ALA A 271 6.40 8.26 -30.88
N PRO A 272 5.63 8.79 -31.86
CA PRO A 272 4.20 9.01 -31.70
C PRO A 272 3.41 7.73 -31.35
N GLN A 273 3.87 6.56 -31.80
CA GLN A 273 3.24 5.27 -31.50
C GLN A 273 3.57 4.79 -30.08
N GLU A 274 4.80 5.02 -29.59
CA GLU A 274 5.20 4.66 -28.23
C GLU A 274 4.47 5.53 -27.19
N ARG A 275 4.25 6.83 -27.48
CA ARG A 275 3.35 7.67 -26.65
C ARG A 275 1.92 7.14 -26.64
N GLU A 276 1.35 6.74 -27.79
CA GLU A 276 0.00 6.15 -27.83
C GLU A 276 -0.08 4.88 -26.97
N TRP A 277 0.98 4.07 -26.92
CA TRP A 277 1.05 2.89 -26.05
C TRP A 277 1.06 3.27 -24.56
N VAL A 278 1.90 4.22 -24.15
CA VAL A 278 2.01 4.72 -22.77
C VAL A 278 0.71 5.37 -22.29
N GLU A 279 0.11 6.23 -23.12
CA GLU A 279 -1.18 6.88 -22.83
C GLU A 279 -2.31 5.84 -22.68
N ARG A 280 -2.34 4.82 -23.55
CA ARG A 280 -3.35 3.74 -23.48
C ARG A 280 -3.11 2.73 -22.35
N ALA A 281 -1.87 2.54 -21.90
CA ALA A 281 -1.57 1.76 -20.71
C ALA A 281 -2.08 2.46 -19.45
N ALA A 282 -1.89 3.78 -19.34
CA ALA A 282 -2.43 4.59 -18.25
C ALA A 282 -3.98 4.64 -18.27
N GLU A 283 -4.61 4.74 -19.46
CA GLU A 283 -6.07 4.62 -19.62
C GLU A 283 -6.58 3.27 -19.09
N ARG A 284 -5.99 2.16 -19.56
CA ARG A 284 -6.34 0.81 -19.10
C ARG A 284 -6.11 0.63 -17.60
N THR A 285 -5.07 1.26 -17.04
CA THR A 285 -4.81 1.26 -15.59
C THR A 285 -5.95 1.94 -14.83
N ARG A 286 -6.47 3.06 -15.33
CA ARG A 286 -7.63 3.73 -14.73
C ARG A 286 -8.89 2.88 -14.85
N GLU A 287 -9.14 2.24 -16.00
CA GLU A 287 -10.28 1.31 -16.18
C GLU A 287 -10.22 0.13 -15.19
N GLU A 288 -9.06 -0.53 -15.03
CA GLU A 288 -8.91 -1.70 -14.16
C GLU A 288 -8.93 -1.32 -12.66
N VAL A 289 -8.33 -0.19 -12.25
CA VAL A 289 -8.44 0.32 -10.86
C VAL A 289 -9.89 0.68 -10.51
N LEU A 290 -10.61 1.38 -11.40
CA LEU A 290 -12.04 1.69 -11.20
C LEU A 290 -12.92 0.44 -11.15
N ALA A 291 -12.55 -0.63 -11.86
CA ALA A 291 -13.28 -1.90 -11.84
C ALA A 291 -12.98 -2.74 -10.58
N ALA A 292 -11.82 -2.58 -9.95
CA ALA A 292 -11.44 -3.23 -8.71
C ALA A 292 -11.96 -2.52 -7.44
N HIS A 293 -12.28 -1.22 -7.54
CA HIS A 293 -12.62 -0.37 -6.39
C HIS A 293 -13.81 -0.89 -5.58
N ARG A 294 -13.61 -1.07 -4.26
CA ARG A 294 -14.69 -1.36 -3.30
C ARG A 294 -15.05 -0.09 -2.54
N THR A 295 -16.35 0.16 -2.40
CA THR A 295 -16.84 1.39 -1.79
C THR A 295 -16.67 1.39 -0.27
N ASP A 296 -16.47 2.56 0.33
CA ASP A 296 -16.31 2.70 1.79
C ASP A 296 -17.47 2.07 2.61
N PRO A 297 -18.75 2.17 2.19
CA PRO A 297 -19.84 1.48 2.88
C PRO A 297 -19.77 -0.06 2.80
N ALA A 298 -19.06 -0.62 1.81
CA ALA A 298 -18.83 -2.06 1.71
C ALA A 298 -17.59 -2.47 2.52
N GLU A 299 -16.47 -1.75 2.41
CA GLU A 299 -15.27 -1.99 3.21
C GLU A 299 -15.53 -1.82 4.72
N GLY A 300 -16.28 -0.79 5.10
CA GLY A 300 -16.72 -0.58 6.49
C GLY A 300 -17.66 -1.68 7.00
N ALA A 301 -18.47 -2.30 6.14
CA ALA A 301 -19.28 -3.46 6.52
C ALA A 301 -18.40 -4.69 6.78
N VAL A 302 -17.39 -4.95 5.93
CA VAL A 302 -16.41 -6.02 6.17
C VAL A 302 -15.62 -5.74 7.46
N TYR A 303 -15.24 -4.50 7.72
CA TYR A 303 -14.58 -4.12 8.97
C TYR A 303 -15.45 -4.37 10.22
N CYS A 304 -16.75 -4.13 10.14
CA CYS A 304 -17.69 -4.48 11.20
C CYS A 304 -17.77 -6.01 11.43
N ASP A 305 -17.80 -6.80 10.36
CA ASP A 305 -17.82 -8.27 10.45
C ASP A 305 -16.49 -8.85 10.99
N GLU A 306 -15.37 -8.16 10.78
CA GLU A 306 -14.05 -8.43 11.41
C GLU A 306 -13.98 -8.01 12.90
N GLY A 307 -15.02 -7.38 13.44
CA GLY A 307 -15.05 -6.90 14.83
C GLY A 307 -14.37 -5.54 15.03
N GLY A 308 -14.34 -4.70 13.99
CA GLY A 308 -14.01 -3.28 14.07
C GLY A 308 -15.10 -2.42 14.73
N TRP A 309 -14.81 -1.13 14.90
CA TRP A 309 -15.74 -0.14 15.47
C TRP A 309 -15.92 1.02 14.49
N VAL A 310 -17.17 1.31 14.11
CA VAL A 310 -17.57 2.44 13.26
C VAL A 310 -18.59 3.31 13.99
N VAL A 311 -18.36 4.62 14.02
CA VAL A 311 -19.24 5.64 14.63
C VAL A 311 -19.54 6.79 13.66
N HIS A 312 -20.52 7.64 14.01
CA HIS A 312 -20.89 8.85 13.27
C HIS A 312 -20.88 10.09 14.17
N ALA A 313 -20.13 11.11 13.77
CA ALA A 313 -20.13 12.46 14.35
C ALA A 313 -21.53 13.12 14.30
N GLY A 314 -22.28 12.86 13.24
CA GLY A 314 -23.60 13.39 12.98
C GLY A 314 -23.62 14.85 12.53
N SER A 315 -24.71 15.23 11.87
CA SER A 315 -24.86 16.52 11.18
C SER A 315 -24.87 17.78 12.06
N ALA A 316 -24.68 17.65 13.38
CA ALA A 316 -24.30 18.77 14.24
C ALA A 316 -22.77 18.96 14.22
N ALA A 317 -22.02 17.95 14.66
CA ALA A 317 -20.57 18.02 14.74
C ALA A 317 -19.91 18.14 13.35
N GLN A 318 -20.42 17.47 12.31
CA GLN A 318 -19.96 17.66 10.93
C GLN A 318 -19.96 19.15 10.51
N ARG A 319 -20.97 19.94 10.93
CA ARG A 319 -21.02 21.38 10.64
C ARG A 319 -20.02 22.17 11.47
N ASP A 320 -19.86 21.86 12.76
CA ASP A 320 -18.87 22.52 13.61
C ASP A 320 -17.42 22.24 13.15
N LEU A 321 -17.15 21.02 12.65
CA LEU A 321 -15.89 20.64 11.99
C LEU A 321 -15.69 21.44 10.70
N LEU A 322 -16.70 21.51 9.82
CA LEU A 322 -16.64 22.24 8.56
C LEU A 322 -16.47 23.77 8.76
N ASP A 323 -17.19 24.36 9.72
CA ASP A 323 -17.07 25.78 10.11
C ASP A 323 -15.66 26.11 10.59
N ARG A 324 -14.98 25.13 11.22
CA ARG A 324 -13.62 25.27 11.76
C ARG A 324 -12.54 25.17 10.69
N VAL A 325 -12.71 24.33 9.67
CA VAL A 325 -11.74 24.18 8.55
C VAL A 325 -11.99 25.11 7.37
N ARG A 326 -13.13 25.84 7.34
CA ARG A 326 -13.48 26.78 6.26
C ARG A 326 -12.32 27.65 5.74
N PRO A 327 -11.40 28.20 6.57
CA PRO A 327 -10.26 28.96 6.04
C PRO A 327 -9.35 28.21 5.05
N ILE A 328 -9.35 26.88 5.03
CA ILE A 328 -8.66 26.04 4.03
C ILE A 328 -9.51 25.96 2.74
N VAL A 329 -10.81 25.73 2.88
CA VAL A 329 -11.77 25.71 1.74
C VAL A 329 -11.80 27.07 1.03
N ASP A 330 -11.81 28.17 1.80
CA ASP A 330 -11.72 29.55 1.30
C ASP A 330 -10.43 29.79 0.50
N GLN A 331 -9.30 29.15 0.88
CA GLN A 331 -8.03 29.24 0.16
C GLN A 331 -8.07 28.49 -1.18
N VAL A 332 -8.57 27.25 -1.21
CA VAL A 332 -8.72 26.49 -2.47
C VAL A 332 -9.70 27.21 -3.42
N THR A 333 -10.80 27.74 -2.89
CA THR A 333 -11.80 28.50 -3.67
C THR A 333 -11.22 29.79 -4.25
N ALA A 334 -10.26 30.43 -3.57
CA ALA A 334 -9.65 31.68 -3.99
C ALA A 334 -8.43 31.51 -4.91
N ASP A 335 -7.94 30.28 -5.11
CA ASP A 335 -6.81 30.00 -5.99
C ASP A 335 -7.21 30.12 -7.48
N PRO A 336 -6.42 30.81 -8.33
CA PRO A 336 -6.79 31.06 -9.72
C PRO A 336 -6.72 29.83 -10.64
N VAL A 337 -6.08 28.73 -10.21
CA VAL A 337 -5.97 27.47 -10.97
C VAL A 337 -6.89 26.42 -10.35
N ALA A 338 -6.82 26.23 -9.03
CA ALA A 338 -7.58 25.21 -8.32
C ALA A 338 -9.06 25.59 -8.11
N GLY A 339 -9.38 26.88 -7.90
CA GLY A 339 -10.75 27.33 -7.63
C GLY A 339 -11.78 26.90 -8.69
N PRO A 340 -11.54 27.10 -9.99
CA PRO A 340 -12.45 26.64 -11.05
C PRO A 340 -12.59 25.11 -11.11
N LEU A 341 -11.50 24.36 -10.86
CA LEU A 341 -11.54 22.89 -10.80
C LEU A 341 -12.30 22.40 -9.56
N PHE A 342 -12.19 23.13 -8.45
CA PHE A 342 -12.92 22.88 -7.23
C PHE A 342 -14.43 23.14 -7.40
N GLU A 343 -14.83 24.20 -8.11
CA GLU A 343 -16.24 24.41 -8.49
C GLU A 343 -16.79 23.25 -9.33
N ASP A 344 -16.00 22.69 -10.27
CA ASP A 344 -16.38 21.51 -11.04
C ASP A 344 -16.53 20.24 -10.17
N VAL A 345 -15.61 20.01 -9.21
CA VAL A 345 -15.71 18.91 -8.23
C VAL A 345 -16.98 19.03 -7.38
N LEU A 346 -17.32 20.24 -6.91
CA LEU A 346 -18.55 20.49 -6.16
C LEU A 346 -19.81 20.27 -7.01
N ALA A 347 -19.79 20.65 -8.29
CA ALA A 347 -20.89 20.37 -9.21
C ALA A 347 -21.12 18.86 -9.42
N LEU A 348 -20.04 18.08 -9.59
CA LEU A 348 -20.10 16.61 -9.64
C LEU A 348 -20.63 16.01 -8.33
N ARG A 349 -20.24 16.56 -7.17
CA ARG A 349 -20.74 16.10 -5.87
C ARG A 349 -22.25 16.26 -5.72
N ASP A 350 -22.77 17.39 -6.19
CA ASP A 350 -24.19 17.73 -6.13
C ASP A 350 -25.03 16.93 -7.15
N GLU A 351 -24.48 16.56 -8.33
CA GLU A 351 -25.09 15.55 -9.22
C GLU A 351 -25.26 14.18 -8.54
N LEU A 352 -24.35 13.83 -7.63
CA LEU A 352 -24.26 12.53 -6.98
C LEU A 352 -24.94 12.50 -5.60
N ALA A 353 -25.81 13.47 -5.26
CA ALA A 353 -26.34 13.63 -3.90
C ALA A 353 -26.94 12.36 -3.26
N ASP A 354 -27.58 11.49 -4.05
CA ASP A 354 -28.19 10.22 -3.60
C ASP A 354 -27.21 9.02 -3.54
N ALA A 355 -25.93 9.20 -3.90
CA ALA A 355 -24.93 8.12 -3.86
C ALA A 355 -24.56 7.72 -2.41
N PRO A 356 -24.32 6.43 -2.12
CA PRO A 356 -23.79 5.99 -0.82
C PRO A 356 -22.42 6.63 -0.52
N ARG A 357 -22.22 7.07 0.74
CA ARG A 357 -21.01 7.80 1.16
C ARG A 357 -20.43 7.38 2.52
N VAL A 358 -21.19 6.64 3.32
CA VAL A 358 -20.91 6.45 4.75
C VAL A 358 -21.16 4.99 5.13
N ALA A 359 -20.24 4.38 5.86
CA ALA A 359 -20.41 3.04 6.44
C ALA A 359 -21.49 3.03 7.53
N THR A 360 -22.08 1.84 7.78
CA THR A 360 -23.07 1.70 8.85
C THR A 360 -22.37 1.61 10.21
N PRO A 361 -22.80 2.32 11.26
CA PRO A 361 -22.20 2.22 12.58
C PRO A 361 -22.30 0.80 13.16
N CYS A 362 -21.24 0.38 13.82
CA CYS A 362 -21.14 -0.91 14.50
C CYS A 362 -20.23 -0.77 15.72
N GLU A 363 -20.58 -1.43 16.82
CA GLU A 363 -19.75 -1.54 18.02
C GLU A 363 -19.37 -3.03 18.16
N PRO A 364 -18.10 -3.37 18.42
CA PRO A 364 -17.69 -4.76 18.56
C PRO A 364 -18.37 -5.39 19.78
N GLU A 365 -18.91 -6.60 19.62
CA GLU A 365 -19.40 -7.36 20.78
C GLU A 365 -18.24 -7.66 21.73
N LEU A 366 -18.20 -6.94 22.87
CA LEU A 366 -17.24 -7.11 23.96
C LEU A 366 -17.45 -8.46 24.67
N THR A 367 -17.15 -9.53 23.94
CA THR A 367 -17.20 -10.93 24.36
C THR A 367 -16.16 -11.19 25.44
N THR A 368 -16.53 -10.83 26.66
CA THR A 368 -15.77 -11.06 27.89
C THR A 368 -15.83 -12.54 28.28
N THR A 369 -15.33 -13.38 27.37
CA THR A 369 -15.14 -14.83 27.52
C THR A 369 -13.96 -15.07 28.46
N ALA A 370 -14.18 -14.76 29.74
CA ALA A 370 -13.33 -15.20 30.82
C ALA A 370 -13.41 -16.73 30.89
N ALA A 371 -12.52 -17.41 30.15
CA ALA A 371 -12.51 -18.86 30.02
C ALA A 371 -12.41 -19.51 31.41
N ALA A 372 -13.47 -20.22 31.80
CA ALA A 372 -13.49 -20.94 33.07
C ALA A 372 -12.45 -22.08 33.02
N PRO A 373 -11.55 -22.21 34.03
CA PRO A 373 -10.43 -23.15 33.96
C PRO A 373 -10.90 -24.61 34.07
N PRO A 374 -10.60 -25.47 33.07
CA PRO A 374 -10.82 -26.91 33.14
C PRO A 374 -9.52 -27.67 33.49
N ASP A 375 -9.67 -28.95 33.88
CA ASP A 375 -8.56 -29.80 34.31
C ASP A 375 -7.65 -30.32 33.18
N THR A 376 -6.44 -30.75 33.57
CA THR A 376 -5.43 -31.49 32.77
C THR A 376 -4.79 -30.78 31.58
N ALA A 377 -3.81 -29.91 31.88
CA ALA A 377 -2.83 -29.43 30.91
C ALA A 377 -1.89 -30.56 30.43
N GLY A 378 -1.64 -30.63 29.12
CA GLY A 378 -0.56 -31.43 28.53
C GLY A 378 0.81 -30.74 28.64
N VAL A 379 1.90 -31.49 28.41
CA VAL A 379 3.23 -30.88 28.25
C VAL A 379 3.36 -30.39 26.81
N PHE A 380 3.62 -29.09 26.62
CA PHE A 380 3.84 -28.51 25.30
C PHE A 380 5.14 -29.03 24.68
N PRO A 381 5.15 -29.41 23.38
CA PRO A 381 6.30 -30.04 22.76
C PRO A 381 7.38 -29.01 22.37
N GLU A 382 8.36 -28.80 23.24
CA GLU A 382 9.58 -28.03 22.93
C GLU A 382 10.35 -28.58 21.73
N GLY A 383 10.95 -27.69 20.93
CA GLY A 383 11.67 -27.98 19.68
C GLY A 383 11.86 -26.72 18.82
N THR A 384 12.64 -26.83 17.73
CA THR A 384 12.64 -25.82 16.65
C THR A 384 11.76 -26.31 15.52
N TYR A 385 10.77 -25.49 15.15
CA TYR A 385 9.81 -25.76 14.10
C TYR A 385 9.92 -24.75 12.95
N ARG A 386 9.41 -25.13 11.79
CA ARG A 386 9.39 -24.30 10.58
C ARG A 386 8.08 -24.47 9.83
N ALA A 387 7.54 -23.36 9.34
CA ALA A 387 6.49 -23.30 8.35
C ALA A 387 6.98 -22.50 7.13
N GLU A 388 6.24 -22.61 6.04
CA GLU A 388 6.38 -21.78 4.84
C GLU A 388 4.98 -21.26 4.56
N LEU A 389 4.84 -19.95 4.41
CA LEU A 389 3.58 -19.24 4.15
C LEU A 389 3.69 -18.56 2.79
N THR A 390 2.58 -18.45 2.06
CA THR A 390 2.51 -17.76 0.78
C THR A 390 1.45 -16.66 0.81
N VAL A 391 1.56 -15.68 -0.07
CA VAL A 391 0.52 -14.65 -0.27
C VAL A 391 -0.85 -15.26 -0.60
N GLU A 392 -0.91 -16.45 -1.23
CA GLU A 392 -2.15 -17.17 -1.50
C GLU A 392 -2.82 -17.71 -0.21
N ASP A 393 -2.06 -18.16 0.78
CA ASP A 393 -2.60 -18.65 2.08
C ASP A 393 -3.32 -17.53 2.85
N PHE A 394 -2.75 -16.32 2.83
CA PHE A 394 -3.31 -15.13 3.45
C PHE A 394 -4.54 -14.61 2.71
N THR A 395 -4.41 -14.34 1.41
CA THR A 395 -5.47 -13.72 0.60
C THR A 395 -6.68 -14.65 0.43
N SER A 396 -6.47 -15.97 0.38
CA SER A 396 -7.56 -16.97 0.38
C SER A 396 -8.37 -17.00 1.68
N ALA A 397 -7.77 -16.56 2.80
CA ALA A 397 -8.45 -16.40 4.09
C ALA A 397 -9.10 -15.01 4.27
N GLY A 398 -9.01 -14.13 3.26
CA GLY A 398 -9.51 -12.76 3.32
C GLY A 398 -8.59 -11.77 4.04
N VAL A 399 -7.35 -12.15 4.34
CA VAL A 399 -6.33 -11.22 4.87
C VAL A 399 -5.86 -10.29 3.75
N ASP A 400 -5.58 -9.04 4.10
CA ASP A 400 -5.14 -8.00 3.17
C ASP A 400 -3.83 -8.37 2.45
N ALA A 401 -3.70 -7.93 1.19
CA ALA A 401 -2.55 -8.23 0.35
C ALA A 401 -1.25 -7.65 0.91
N SER A 402 -1.24 -6.42 1.43
CA SER A 402 -0.03 -5.87 2.04
C SER A 402 0.41 -6.69 3.23
N PHE A 403 -0.51 -7.02 4.15
CA PHE A 403 -0.17 -7.86 5.30
C PHE A 403 0.40 -9.20 4.86
N ALA A 404 -0.13 -9.77 3.77
CA ALA A 404 0.36 -11.01 3.19
C ALA A 404 1.82 -10.90 2.69
N HIS A 405 2.15 -9.87 1.89
CA HIS A 405 3.52 -9.63 1.42
C HIS A 405 4.48 -9.28 2.57
N ASP A 406 4.01 -8.52 3.57
CA ASP A 406 4.78 -8.17 4.77
C ASP A 406 5.04 -9.40 5.71
N HIS A 407 4.47 -10.60 5.42
CA HIS A 407 4.52 -11.79 6.28
C HIS A 407 4.70 -13.16 5.58
N ASP A 408 4.95 -13.24 4.27
CA ASP A 408 5.13 -14.53 3.58
C ASP A 408 6.53 -15.13 3.75
N GLY A 409 6.79 -16.28 3.11
CA GLY A 409 8.06 -17.00 3.21
C GLY A 409 8.21 -17.86 4.47
N ILE A 410 9.46 -18.01 4.93
CA ILE A 410 9.86 -19.12 5.82
C ILE A 410 9.95 -18.69 7.29
N TRP A 411 8.89 -18.94 8.04
CA TRP A 411 8.85 -18.72 9.49
C TRP A 411 9.55 -19.85 10.25
N THR A 412 10.27 -19.50 11.32
CA THR A 412 10.93 -20.46 12.22
C THR A 412 10.62 -20.09 13.67
N LEU A 413 10.21 -21.06 14.47
CA LEU A 413 9.87 -20.88 15.88
C LEU A 413 10.63 -21.88 16.74
N THR A 414 11.51 -21.41 17.62
CA THR A 414 12.16 -22.26 18.63
C THR A 414 11.48 -22.09 19.98
N PHE A 415 10.82 -23.13 20.46
CA PHE A 415 10.21 -23.19 21.80
C PHE A 415 11.09 -24.02 22.73
N ARG A 416 11.57 -23.42 23.83
CA ARG A 416 12.40 -24.13 24.82
C ARG A 416 12.48 -23.43 26.18
N ASP A 417 12.49 -24.17 27.27
CA ASP A 417 12.71 -23.66 28.65
C ASP A 417 11.78 -22.45 29.00
N GLY A 418 10.53 -22.46 28.50
CA GLY A 418 9.55 -21.36 28.66
C GLY A 418 9.79 -20.11 27.80
N ARG A 419 10.69 -20.17 26.81
CA ARG A 419 11.08 -19.06 25.92
C ARG A 419 10.79 -19.37 24.45
N VAL A 420 10.66 -18.30 23.68
CA VAL A 420 10.54 -18.35 22.21
C VAL A 420 11.70 -17.58 21.59
N TRP A 421 12.33 -18.16 20.56
CA TRP A 421 13.30 -17.51 19.69
C TRP A 421 12.87 -17.63 18.23
N ASP A 422 13.59 -16.93 17.36
CA ASP A 422 13.42 -16.90 15.90
C ASP A 422 12.13 -16.19 15.41
N ILE A 423 11.20 -15.87 16.32
CA ILE A 423 9.95 -15.10 16.12
C ILE A 423 10.15 -13.57 15.94
N GLY A 424 11.29 -13.12 15.44
CA GLY A 424 11.64 -11.69 15.25
C GLY A 424 11.91 -10.90 16.54
N CYS A 425 11.09 -11.06 17.59
CA CYS A 425 11.14 -10.27 18.83
C CYS A 425 11.98 -10.92 19.95
N PRO A 426 13.11 -10.32 20.39
CA PRO A 426 13.97 -10.86 21.45
C PRO A 426 13.31 -10.86 22.84
N GLY A 427 13.59 -11.91 23.62
CA GLY A 427 13.08 -12.04 24.99
C GLY A 427 11.63 -12.52 25.09
N SER A 428 11.03 -12.93 23.96
CA SER A 428 9.71 -13.56 23.90
C SER A 428 9.64 -14.85 24.72
N THR A 429 8.45 -15.14 25.25
CA THR A 429 8.17 -16.22 26.19
C THR A 429 6.94 -17.01 25.79
N TYR A 430 6.81 -18.23 26.30
CA TYR A 430 5.54 -18.95 26.22
C TYR A 430 5.19 -19.61 27.55
N ALA A 431 3.90 -19.80 27.78
CA ALA A 431 3.37 -20.56 28.90
C ALA A 431 2.31 -21.55 28.42
N VAL A 432 2.10 -22.63 29.19
CA VAL A 432 0.93 -23.50 29.03
C VAL A 432 -0.13 -23.04 30.01
N VAL A 433 -1.30 -22.66 29.51
CA VAL A 433 -2.44 -22.18 30.29
C VAL A 433 -3.65 -23.03 29.93
N GLY A 434 -3.94 -24.02 30.78
CA GLY A 434 -4.95 -25.05 30.48
C GLY A 434 -4.48 -25.95 29.33
N ASP A 435 -5.31 -26.07 28.30
CA ASP A 435 -5.04 -26.81 27.07
C ASP A 435 -4.48 -25.94 25.94
N ARG A 436 -4.05 -24.70 26.25
CA ARG A 436 -3.49 -23.74 25.29
C ARG A 436 -2.02 -23.42 25.57
N VAL A 437 -1.23 -23.28 24.52
CA VAL A 437 0.00 -22.48 24.56
C VAL A 437 -0.40 -21.01 24.45
N VAL A 438 0.27 -20.16 25.21
CA VAL A 438 0.16 -18.70 25.18
C VAL A 438 1.54 -18.16 24.87
N VAL A 439 1.69 -17.45 23.75
CA VAL A 439 2.95 -16.81 23.33
C VAL A 439 2.88 -15.34 23.66
N THR A 440 3.89 -14.83 24.38
CA THR A 440 3.97 -13.45 24.84
C THR A 440 5.26 -12.82 24.32
N LEU A 441 5.15 -11.72 23.57
CA LEU A 441 6.32 -11.04 23.02
C LEU A 441 7.22 -10.45 24.11
N GLY A 442 8.50 -10.29 23.76
CA GLY A 442 9.47 -9.54 24.54
C GLY A 442 9.09 -8.07 24.75
N ARG A 443 9.67 -7.45 25.78
CA ARG A 443 9.39 -6.06 26.22
C ARG A 443 10.45 -5.04 25.82
N GLY A 444 11.33 -5.38 24.89
CA GLY A 444 12.51 -4.56 24.66
C GLY A 444 13.27 -4.90 23.39
N GLU A 445 12.79 -4.36 22.28
CA GLU A 445 13.53 -3.79 21.15
C GLU A 445 12.49 -3.29 20.13
N ALA A 446 12.84 -2.37 19.22
CA ALA A 446 11.89 -1.83 18.24
C ALA A 446 11.38 -2.90 17.25
N ALA A 447 12.11 -4.02 17.09
CA ALA A 447 11.69 -5.15 16.26
C ALA A 447 10.56 -6.02 16.86
N CYS A 448 9.95 -5.61 17.99
CA CYS A 448 8.84 -6.34 18.61
C CYS A 448 7.45 -5.83 18.21
N GLY A 449 7.34 -4.70 17.48
CA GLY A 449 6.09 -4.16 16.98
C GLY A 449 5.05 -3.83 18.07
N SER A 450 3.79 -3.67 17.65
CA SER A 450 2.73 -3.11 18.50
C SER A 450 2.40 -3.97 19.73
N VAL A 451 2.37 -5.30 19.59
CA VAL A 451 2.04 -6.22 20.70
C VAL A 451 3.23 -6.58 21.62
N ALA A 452 4.32 -5.80 21.58
CA ALA A 452 5.47 -5.96 22.45
C ALA A 452 5.08 -6.07 23.94
N GLY A 453 5.49 -7.16 24.60
CA GLY A 453 5.20 -7.41 26.01
C GLY A 453 3.81 -7.94 26.35
N GLN A 454 3.01 -8.29 25.34
CA GLN A 454 1.63 -8.77 25.43
C GLN A 454 1.50 -10.16 24.77
N GLU A 455 0.32 -10.79 24.88
CA GLU A 455 0.02 -12.04 24.15
C GLU A 455 0.01 -11.77 22.64
N LEU A 456 0.88 -12.44 21.89
CA LEU A 456 0.88 -12.41 20.42
C LEU A 456 -0.27 -13.26 19.89
N PHE A 457 -0.31 -14.50 20.37
CA PHE A 457 -1.38 -15.45 20.13
C PHE A 457 -1.47 -16.45 21.27
N SER A 458 -2.60 -17.13 21.37
CA SER A 458 -2.70 -18.41 22.04
C SER A 458 -3.33 -19.45 21.12
N ALA A 459 -3.04 -20.72 21.35
CA ALA A 459 -3.60 -21.81 20.54
C ALA A 459 -3.68 -23.10 21.35
N ARG A 460 -4.64 -23.95 21.04
CA ARG A 460 -4.50 -25.40 21.29
C ARG A 460 -3.40 -25.95 20.40
N TRP A 461 -2.89 -27.14 20.70
CA TRP A 461 -1.89 -27.77 19.86
C TRP A 461 -2.10 -29.28 19.70
N ASP A 462 -1.61 -29.82 18.59
CA ASP A 462 -1.43 -31.24 18.34
C ASP A 462 0.00 -31.52 17.84
N LEU A 463 0.52 -32.74 18.04
CA LEU A 463 1.84 -33.15 17.56
C LEU A 463 1.82 -34.59 17.04
N GLU A 464 1.97 -34.74 15.73
CA GLU A 464 1.98 -36.03 15.03
C GLU A 464 3.24 -36.16 14.16
N ASP A 465 3.99 -37.26 14.31
CA ASP A 465 5.22 -37.58 13.56
C ASP A 465 6.29 -36.46 13.43
N GLY A 466 6.27 -35.49 14.36
CA GLY A 466 7.19 -34.35 14.39
C GLY A 466 6.63 -33.06 13.78
N VAL A 467 5.40 -33.09 13.28
CA VAL A 467 4.63 -31.91 12.86
C VAL A 467 3.82 -31.39 14.03
N LEU A 468 3.99 -30.11 14.35
CA LEU A 468 3.18 -29.36 15.31
C LEU A 468 2.06 -28.65 14.55
N ARG A 469 0.84 -28.69 15.08
CA ARG A 469 -0.32 -27.95 14.54
C ARG A 469 -0.85 -27.04 15.63
N PHE A 470 -0.95 -25.75 15.35
CA PHE A 470 -1.69 -24.83 16.22
C PHE A 470 -3.16 -24.83 15.80
N LEU A 471 -4.06 -25.00 16.77
CA LEU A 471 -5.48 -25.19 16.56
C LEU A 471 -6.24 -24.15 17.38
N ASP A 472 -7.43 -23.73 16.93
CA ASP A 472 -8.30 -22.84 17.73
C ASP A 472 -7.54 -21.55 18.14
N VAL A 473 -6.87 -20.92 17.17
CA VAL A 473 -5.95 -19.80 17.40
C VAL A 473 -6.70 -18.54 17.82
N GLY A 474 -6.26 -17.94 18.92
CA GLY A 474 -6.74 -16.67 19.44
C GLY A 474 -5.72 -15.57 19.16
N PRO A 475 -6.14 -14.37 18.70
CA PRO A 475 -5.24 -13.30 18.23
C PRO A 475 -4.50 -12.51 19.32
N GLY A 476 -4.57 -12.95 20.58
CA GLY A 476 -3.95 -12.27 21.72
C GLY A 476 -4.37 -10.80 21.82
N ALA A 477 -3.37 -9.92 21.91
CA ALA A 477 -3.55 -8.48 22.00
C ALA A 477 -3.93 -7.80 20.67
N ASN A 478 -3.87 -8.49 19.53
CA ASN A 478 -4.29 -7.95 18.23
C ASN A 478 -5.84 -7.83 18.09
N GLY A 479 -6.59 -8.39 19.05
CA GLY A 479 -8.05 -8.27 19.09
C GLY A 479 -8.78 -8.98 17.93
N PRO A 480 -10.10 -8.77 17.78
CA PRO A 480 -10.91 -9.43 16.76
C PRO A 480 -10.40 -9.25 15.32
N SER A 481 -9.98 -8.03 14.95
CA SER A 481 -9.48 -7.76 13.58
C SER A 481 -8.16 -8.48 13.28
N GLY A 482 -7.34 -8.75 14.29
CA GLY A 482 -6.13 -9.58 14.14
C GLY A 482 -6.41 -11.09 14.05
N LYS A 483 -7.67 -11.54 14.07
CA LYS A 483 -8.01 -12.97 14.09
C LYS A 483 -7.62 -13.68 12.80
N ALA A 484 -8.02 -13.17 11.64
CA ALA A 484 -7.77 -13.84 10.36
C ALA A 484 -6.26 -13.99 10.08
N SER A 485 -5.50 -12.91 10.27
CA SER A 485 -4.03 -12.93 10.15
C SER A 485 -3.36 -13.87 11.15
N SER A 486 -3.84 -13.95 12.40
CA SER A 486 -3.34 -14.90 13.40
C SER A 486 -3.69 -16.36 13.07
N GLU A 487 -4.90 -16.61 12.57
CA GLU A 487 -5.34 -17.95 12.14
C GLU A 487 -4.55 -18.43 10.92
N VAL A 488 -4.14 -17.54 10.01
CA VAL A 488 -3.19 -17.89 8.93
C VAL A 488 -1.79 -18.08 9.48
N LEU A 489 -1.16 -17.03 10.05
CA LEU A 489 0.24 -17.04 10.51
C LEU A 489 0.58 -18.28 11.34
N TRP A 490 -0.27 -18.62 12.31
CA TRP A 490 0.02 -19.68 13.27
C TRP A 490 -0.75 -20.97 12.93
N GLY A 491 -1.99 -20.87 12.46
CA GLY A 491 -2.93 -22.00 12.39
C GLY A 491 -3.10 -22.67 11.03
N SER A 492 -2.68 -22.07 9.90
CA SER A 492 -2.93 -22.67 8.57
C SER A 492 -1.92 -23.77 8.19
N GLN A 493 -0.71 -23.72 8.73
CA GLN A 493 0.41 -24.56 8.29
C GLN A 493 0.81 -25.68 9.26
N ASP A 494 1.29 -26.78 8.69
CA ASP A 494 1.91 -27.89 9.40
C ASP A 494 3.35 -27.50 9.81
N TRP A 495 3.56 -27.12 11.07
CA TRP A 495 4.86 -26.67 11.59
C TRP A 495 5.82 -27.86 11.77
N VAL A 496 6.70 -28.09 10.80
CA VAL A 496 7.63 -29.22 10.77
C VAL A 496 8.78 -29.00 11.75
N ARG A 497 9.00 -29.93 12.69
CA ARG A 497 10.17 -29.90 13.59
C ARG A 497 11.45 -30.16 12.80
N ILE A 498 12.38 -29.22 12.87
CA ILE A 498 13.72 -29.32 12.28
C ILE A 498 14.82 -29.62 13.31
N ARG A 499 14.58 -29.40 14.62
CA ARG A 499 15.48 -29.77 15.74
C ARG A 499 14.72 -30.14 17.02
#